data_AF-A0A1N7F427-F1
#
_entry.id   AF-A0A1N7F427-F1
#
_cell.length_a   1.000
_cell.length_b   1.000
_cell.length_c   1.000
_cell.angle_alpha   90.00
_cell.angle_beta   90.00
_cell.angle_gamma   90.00
#
_symmetry.space_group_name_H-M   'P 1'
#
loop_
_entity.id
_entity.type
_entity.pdbx_description
1 polymer ?
#
loop_
_entity_poly.entity_id
_entity_poly.type
_entity_poly.pdbx_seq_one_letter_code
_entity_poly.pdbx_strand_id
1 'polypeptide(L)'
;MDATRPALALLTAAALALTGCTPTPLPTYDTVRGEAQAAMQRVVDELPAGLRVDKNPSDKPFGCSGDGVFYTGQWTIETPEGFDGQAFVDELPEALGEDFRVEETRLELSYPAVSFIGTGYANSTVDVSVLTREERVVVDLLSTSRCAQPPATEAP
;
A
#
# COMPACT_ATOMS: atom_id res chain seq x y z
N MET A 1 12.07 -59.49 -54.05
CA MET A 1 12.07 -60.17 -52.74
C MET A 1 13.45 -59.87 -52.17
N ASP A 2 13.67 -59.00 -51.19
CA ASP A 2 12.85 -58.54 -50.09
C ASP A 2 13.17 -57.08 -49.73
N ALA A 3 12.15 -56.36 -49.27
CA ALA A 3 12.24 -55.01 -48.73
C ALA A 3 12.47 -55.09 -47.22
N THR A 4 13.50 -54.43 -46.67
CA THR A 4 13.51 -54.09 -45.24
C THR A 4 14.39 -52.88 -44.96
N ARG A 5 13.76 -51.73 -44.71
CA ARG A 5 14.34 -50.52 -44.10
C ARG A 5 14.55 -50.77 -42.61
N PRO A 6 15.64 -50.29 -41.98
CA PRO A 6 15.61 -49.89 -40.58
C PRO A 6 15.37 -48.38 -40.50
N ALA A 7 14.16 -48.02 -40.07
CA ALA A 7 13.81 -46.67 -39.67
C ALA A 7 14.53 -46.35 -38.36
N LEU A 8 15.38 -45.31 -38.36
CA LEU A 8 15.89 -44.71 -37.13
C LEU A 8 14.71 -44.14 -36.33
N ALA A 9 14.37 -44.79 -35.21
CA ALA A 9 13.40 -44.27 -34.26
C ALA A 9 14.08 -43.24 -33.35
N LEU A 10 13.79 -41.96 -33.61
CA LEU A 10 13.96 -40.81 -32.71
C LEU A 10 13.04 -41.00 -31.49
N LEU A 11 13.59 -41.12 -30.28
CA LEU A 11 12.93 -41.11 -28.96
C LEU A 11 14.11 -41.02 -27.96
N THR A 12 14.34 -40.03 -27.10
CA THR A 12 13.45 -39.29 -26.20
C THR A 12 14.26 -38.12 -25.59
N ALA A 13 13.79 -36.88 -25.72
CA ALA A 13 14.24 -35.77 -24.87
C ALA A 13 13.13 -34.70 -24.80
N ALA A 14 12.08 -34.98 -24.05
CA ALA A 14 11.05 -34.01 -23.70
C ALA A 14 10.65 -34.23 -22.24
N ALA A 15 11.55 -33.88 -21.32
CA ALA A 15 11.24 -33.73 -19.92
C ALA A 15 11.95 -32.46 -19.43
N LEU A 16 11.25 -31.66 -18.63
CA LEU A 16 11.69 -30.41 -17.97
C LEU A 16 11.30 -29.10 -18.69
N ALA A 17 10.01 -28.83 -18.79
CA ALA A 17 9.50 -27.45 -18.82
C ALA A 17 8.11 -27.36 -18.17
N LEU A 18 7.97 -27.90 -16.95
CA LEU A 18 6.86 -27.58 -16.05
C LEU A 18 7.42 -26.76 -14.90
N THR A 19 7.93 -25.56 -15.19
CA THR A 19 8.08 -24.53 -14.16
C THR A 19 6.67 -24.03 -13.84
N GLY A 20 5.93 -24.84 -13.07
CA GLY A 20 4.65 -24.44 -12.52
C GLY A 20 4.86 -23.18 -11.68
N CYS A 21 3.96 -22.21 -11.82
CA CYS A 21 3.95 -20.99 -11.03
C CYS A 21 3.92 -21.37 -9.54
N THR A 22 5.08 -21.35 -8.87
CA THR A 22 5.11 -21.34 -7.41
C THR A 22 4.48 -20.03 -6.99
N PRO A 23 3.40 -20.04 -6.19
CA PRO A 23 2.84 -18.80 -5.65
C PRO A 23 3.95 -18.04 -4.94
N THR A 24 4.21 -16.81 -5.34
CA THR A 24 5.12 -15.95 -4.58
C THR A 24 4.59 -15.87 -3.16
N PRO A 25 5.38 -16.23 -2.14
CA PRO A 25 4.92 -16.11 -0.77
C PRO A 25 4.52 -14.67 -0.48
N LEU A 26 3.47 -14.49 0.32
CA LEU A 26 3.09 -13.17 0.79
C LEU A 26 4.30 -12.49 1.47
N PRO A 27 4.45 -11.16 1.37
CA PRO A 27 5.48 -10.43 2.12
C PRO A 27 5.27 -10.60 3.63
N THR A 28 6.29 -10.29 4.44
CA THR A 28 6.13 -10.27 5.89
C THR A 28 5.26 -9.09 6.32
N TYR A 29 4.63 -9.19 7.50
CA TYR A 29 3.85 -8.09 8.07
C TYR A 29 4.68 -6.81 8.22
N ASP A 30 5.94 -6.94 8.65
CA ASP A 30 6.86 -5.81 8.80
C ASP A 30 7.16 -5.10 7.48
N THR A 31 7.30 -5.86 6.38
CA THR A 31 7.51 -5.28 5.06
C THR A 31 6.32 -4.40 4.66
N VAL A 32 5.09 -4.93 4.74
CA VAL A 32 3.92 -4.17 4.30
C VAL A 32 3.57 -3.01 5.23
N ARG A 33 3.88 -3.15 6.53
CA ARG A 33 3.82 -2.05 7.51
C ARG A 33 4.79 -0.93 7.12
N GLY A 34 6.04 -1.26 6.81
CA GLY A 34 7.05 -0.29 6.39
C GLY A 34 6.68 0.42 5.08
N GLU A 35 6.16 -0.33 4.09
CA GLU A 35 5.68 0.22 2.82
C GLU A 35 4.56 1.25 3.04
N ALA A 36 3.52 0.89 3.81
CA ALA A 36 2.40 1.78 4.12
C ALA A 36 2.82 3.01 4.93
N GLN A 37 3.71 2.85 5.92
CA GLN A 37 4.24 3.97 6.70
C GLN A 37 5.11 4.90 5.85
N ALA A 38 5.89 4.36 4.91
CA ALA A 38 6.67 5.17 3.99
C ALA A 38 5.78 5.98 3.03
N ALA A 39 4.66 5.41 2.58
CA ALA A 39 3.67 6.12 1.78
C ALA A 39 3.04 7.30 2.54
N MET A 40 2.64 7.10 3.81
CA MET A 40 2.15 8.19 4.66
C MET A 40 3.23 9.24 4.94
N GLN A 41 4.48 8.82 5.16
CA GLN A 41 5.59 9.76 5.37
C GLN A 41 5.80 10.68 4.17
N ARG A 42 5.66 10.16 2.96
CA ARG A 42 5.77 10.99 1.75
C ARG A 42 4.71 12.10 1.68
N VAL A 43 3.50 11.86 2.22
CA VAL A 43 2.47 12.90 2.38
C VAL A 43 2.86 13.91 3.46
N VAL A 44 3.39 13.43 4.59
CA VAL A 44 3.91 14.30 5.66
C VAL A 44 5.03 15.21 5.16
N ASP A 45 5.86 14.74 4.24
CA ASP A 45 6.97 15.51 3.67
C ASP A 45 6.51 16.70 2.80
N GLU A 46 5.23 16.72 2.38
CA GLU A 46 4.60 17.86 1.68
C GLU A 46 3.97 18.88 2.64
N LEU A 47 3.94 18.58 3.94
CA LEU A 47 3.47 19.52 4.96
C LEU A 47 4.60 20.43 5.42
N PRO A 48 4.27 21.59 6.04
CA PRO A 48 5.27 22.42 6.70
C PRO A 48 6.17 21.62 7.65
N ALA A 49 7.46 21.98 7.69
CA ALA A 49 8.41 21.29 8.56
C ALA A 49 8.15 21.56 10.05
N GLY A 50 8.48 20.58 10.90
CA GLY A 50 8.43 20.73 12.35
C GLY A 50 7.03 20.53 12.98
N LEU A 51 6.05 20.09 12.19
CA LEU A 51 4.73 19.75 12.71
C LEU A 51 4.76 18.51 13.59
N ARG A 52 3.87 18.49 14.57
CA ARG A 52 3.65 17.34 15.44
C ARG A 52 2.88 16.27 14.66
N VAL A 53 3.46 15.09 14.54
CA VAL A 53 2.83 13.90 13.94
C VAL A 53 2.51 12.91 15.04
N ASP A 54 1.24 12.80 15.40
CA ASP A 54 0.73 11.80 16.32
C ASP A 54 0.47 10.50 15.55
N LYS A 55 1.41 9.57 15.66
CA LYS A 55 1.31 8.25 15.04
C LYS A 55 0.45 7.35 15.93
N ASN A 56 -0.69 6.90 15.42
CA ASN A 56 -1.50 5.86 16.04
C ASN A 56 -1.25 4.52 15.32
N PRO A 57 -0.20 3.77 15.71
CA PRO A 57 0.03 2.46 15.11
C PRO A 57 -1.11 1.53 15.50
N SER A 58 -1.95 1.17 14.54
CA SER A 58 -2.78 -0.02 14.70
C SER A 58 -1.92 -1.24 14.42
N ASP A 59 -1.05 -1.61 15.37
CA ASP A 59 -0.21 -2.81 15.26
C ASP A 59 -1.02 -4.12 15.26
N LYS A 60 -2.36 -4.03 15.40
CA LYS A 60 -3.27 -5.14 15.25
C LYS A 60 -3.39 -5.51 13.76
N PRO A 61 -2.98 -6.71 13.34
CA PRO A 61 -3.21 -7.19 11.98
C PRO A 61 -4.71 -7.43 11.74
N PHE A 62 -5.19 -7.05 10.56
CA PHE A 62 -6.56 -7.34 10.11
C PHE A 62 -6.56 -8.43 9.07
N GLY A 63 -7.59 -9.29 9.06
CA GLY A 63 -7.64 -10.45 8.17
C GLY A 63 -7.79 -10.07 6.70
N CYS A 64 -7.02 -10.72 5.84
CA CYS A 64 -7.21 -10.76 4.38
C CYS A 64 -8.00 -12.02 3.98
N SER A 65 -8.20 -12.22 2.67
CA SER A 65 -8.63 -13.52 2.16
C SER A 65 -7.61 -14.62 2.49
N GLY A 66 -8.09 -15.81 2.86
CA GLY A 66 -7.25 -16.91 3.35
C GLY A 66 -6.67 -16.63 4.74
N ASP A 67 -5.44 -17.08 4.98
CA ASP A 67 -4.73 -16.90 6.26
C ASP A 67 -3.85 -15.62 6.29
N GLY A 68 -3.97 -14.75 5.28
CA GLY A 68 -3.20 -13.50 5.20
C GLY A 68 -3.73 -12.43 6.15
N VAL A 69 -2.91 -11.43 6.42
CA VAL A 69 -3.30 -10.23 7.18
C VAL A 69 -2.81 -8.96 6.48
N PHE A 70 -3.38 -7.80 6.80
CA PHE A 70 -2.89 -6.51 6.33
C PHE A 70 -2.67 -5.55 7.49
N TYR A 71 -1.83 -4.54 7.26
CA TYR A 71 -1.56 -3.45 8.17
C TYR A 71 -2.50 -2.27 7.90
N THR A 72 -2.96 -1.62 8.96
CA THR A 72 -3.55 -0.28 8.90
C THR A 72 -2.76 0.66 9.80
N GLY A 73 -2.54 1.88 9.34
CA GLY A 73 -1.91 2.93 10.12
C GLY A 73 -2.72 4.20 10.04
N GLN A 74 -2.84 4.91 11.16
CA GLN A 74 -3.48 6.22 11.19
C GLN A 74 -2.55 7.24 11.83
N TRP A 75 -2.25 8.34 11.14
CA TRP A 75 -1.47 9.44 11.68
C TRP A 75 -2.31 10.72 11.66
N THR A 76 -2.20 11.51 12.73
CA THR A 76 -2.83 12.82 12.81
C THR A 76 -1.74 13.88 12.92
N ILE A 77 -1.80 14.89 12.07
CA ILE A 77 -0.83 15.99 12.03
C ILE A 77 -1.54 17.27 12.43
N GLU A 78 -1.07 17.91 13.49
CA GLU A 78 -1.55 19.25 13.88
C GLU A 78 -1.01 20.29 12.88
N THR A 79 -1.89 21.13 12.34
CA THR A 79 -1.52 22.17 11.38
C THR A 79 -1.46 23.54 12.03
N PRO A 80 -0.71 24.50 11.47
CA PRO A 80 -0.70 25.88 11.98
C PRO A 80 -2.06 26.55 11.81
N GLU A 81 -2.29 27.61 12.60
CA GLU A 81 -3.47 28.45 12.43
C GLU A 81 -3.55 29.03 11.01
N GLY A 82 -4.74 28.98 10.41
CA GLY A 82 -4.96 29.44 9.04
C GLY A 82 -4.50 28.48 7.94
N PHE A 83 -4.14 27.23 8.28
CA PHE A 83 -3.83 26.20 7.27
C PHE A 83 -5.00 26.01 6.28
N ASP A 84 -4.71 26.18 4.99
CA ASP A 84 -5.68 25.99 3.91
C ASP A 84 -5.72 24.50 3.52
N GLY A 85 -6.66 23.78 4.13
CA GLY A 85 -6.85 22.36 3.89
C GLY A 85 -7.29 22.02 2.47
N GLN A 86 -8.04 22.90 1.82
CA GLN A 86 -8.52 22.65 0.47
C GLN A 86 -7.38 22.80 -0.53
N ALA A 87 -6.63 23.91 -0.44
CA ALA A 87 -5.46 24.12 -1.28
C ALA A 87 -4.43 22.99 -1.12
N PHE A 88 -4.17 22.54 0.11
CA PHE A 88 -3.29 21.41 0.36
C PHE A 88 -3.75 20.14 -0.38
N VAL A 89 -5.03 19.76 -0.24
CA VAL A 89 -5.57 18.55 -0.90
C VAL A 89 -5.57 18.67 -2.43
N ASP A 90 -5.85 19.86 -2.97
CA ASP A 90 -5.90 20.09 -4.41
C ASP A 90 -4.50 20.03 -5.06
N GLU A 91 -3.46 20.50 -4.36
CA GLU A 91 -2.07 20.53 -4.83
C GLU A 91 -1.33 19.19 -4.61
N LEU A 92 -1.77 18.41 -3.63
CA LEU A 92 -1.09 17.19 -3.18
C LEU A 92 -0.85 16.15 -4.30
N PRO A 93 -1.78 15.87 -5.23
CA PRO A 93 -1.54 14.93 -6.32
C PRO A 93 -0.35 15.30 -7.21
N GLU A 94 -0.18 16.59 -7.51
CA GLU A 94 0.96 17.06 -8.31
C GLU A 94 2.26 16.96 -7.51
N ALA A 95 2.22 17.33 -6.22
CA ALA A 95 3.38 17.31 -5.33
C ALA A 95 3.92 15.88 -5.11
N LEU A 96 3.03 14.90 -4.94
CA LEU A 96 3.39 13.49 -4.73
C LEU A 96 3.94 12.81 -5.98
N GLY A 97 3.51 13.23 -7.17
CA GLY A 97 4.03 12.76 -8.45
C GLY A 97 3.61 11.32 -8.81
N GLU A 98 4.39 10.68 -9.69
CA GLU A 98 4.00 9.42 -10.36
C GLU A 98 3.95 8.18 -9.43
N ASP A 99 4.54 8.27 -8.24
CA ASP A 99 4.49 7.21 -7.23
C ASP A 99 3.12 7.11 -6.52
N PHE A 100 2.21 8.06 -6.80
CA PHE A 100 0.87 8.12 -6.25
C PHE A 100 -0.15 8.31 -7.36
N ARG A 101 -1.05 7.35 -7.49
CA ARG A 101 -2.21 7.47 -8.38
C ARG A 101 -3.43 7.87 -7.56
N VAL A 102 -4.09 8.97 -7.93
CA VAL A 102 -5.37 9.35 -7.34
C VAL A 102 -6.39 8.23 -7.55
N GLU A 103 -7.05 7.83 -6.46
CA GLU A 103 -8.20 6.95 -6.48
C GLU A 103 -9.47 7.79 -6.47
N GLU A 104 -10.19 7.78 -7.60
CA GLU A 104 -11.45 8.51 -7.72
C GLU A 104 -12.51 7.89 -6.80
N THR A 105 -12.87 8.62 -5.74
CA THR A 105 -14.03 8.27 -4.92
C THR A 105 -15.27 8.95 -5.53
N ARG A 106 -16.40 8.24 -5.59
CA ARG A 106 -17.70 8.83 -5.99
C ARG A 106 -18.46 9.43 -4.81
N LEU A 107 -17.74 9.77 -3.74
CA LEU A 107 -18.32 10.27 -2.49
C LEU A 107 -18.05 11.77 -2.42
N GLU A 108 -19.11 12.55 -2.29
CA GLU A 108 -19.00 13.97 -1.95
C GLU A 108 -18.84 14.08 -0.43
N LEU A 109 -17.66 14.51 0.00
CA LEU A 109 -17.33 14.69 1.41
C LEU A 109 -17.53 16.17 1.80
N SER A 110 -17.96 16.41 3.04
CA SER A 110 -18.14 17.76 3.57
C SER A 110 -16.83 18.41 4.05
N TYR A 111 -15.69 17.79 3.74
CA TYR A 111 -14.35 18.19 4.15
C TYR A 111 -13.35 17.86 3.03
N PRO A 112 -12.23 18.59 2.91
CA PRO A 112 -11.21 18.30 1.91
C PRO A 112 -10.62 16.90 2.13
N ALA A 113 -10.60 16.08 1.09
CA ALA A 113 -9.97 14.77 1.14
C ALA A 113 -9.57 14.27 -0.26
N VAL A 114 -8.57 13.39 -0.29
CA VAL A 114 -8.11 12.69 -1.49
C VAL A 114 -7.57 11.31 -1.10
N SER A 115 -7.86 10.32 -1.93
CA SER A 115 -7.37 8.95 -1.76
C SER A 115 -6.33 8.65 -2.84
N PHE A 116 -5.28 7.94 -2.48
CA PHE A 116 -4.21 7.53 -3.38
C PHE A 116 -3.95 6.03 -3.30
N ILE A 117 -3.51 5.48 -4.42
CA ILE A 117 -2.78 4.22 -4.49
C ILE A 117 -1.31 4.57 -4.65
N GLY A 118 -0.49 4.26 -3.65
CA GLY A 118 0.96 4.42 -3.67
C GLY A 118 1.61 3.36 -4.55
N THR A 119 1.70 3.62 -5.86
CA THR A 119 2.29 2.71 -6.86
C THR A 119 3.77 2.43 -6.57
N GLY A 120 4.50 3.44 -6.06
CA GLY A 120 5.88 3.30 -5.56
C GLY A 120 6.00 2.56 -4.22
N TYR A 121 4.86 2.30 -3.56
CA TYR A 121 4.78 1.75 -2.19
C TYR A 121 3.96 0.46 -2.16
N ALA A 122 4.23 -0.40 -3.15
CA ALA A 122 3.59 -1.71 -3.29
C ALA A 122 2.05 -1.67 -3.35
N ASN A 123 1.49 -0.56 -3.85
CA ASN A 123 0.07 -0.28 -3.94
C ASN A 123 -0.65 -0.21 -2.58
N SER A 124 0.02 0.28 -1.52
CA SER A 124 -0.68 0.71 -0.31
C SER A 124 -1.68 1.82 -0.64
N THR A 125 -2.88 1.77 -0.08
CA THR A 125 -3.79 2.91 -0.16
C THR A 125 -3.40 3.95 0.90
N VAL A 126 -3.57 5.22 0.57
CA VAL A 126 -3.40 6.34 1.51
C VAL A 126 -4.58 7.29 1.33
N ASP A 127 -5.40 7.41 2.36
CA ASP A 127 -6.47 8.39 2.45
C ASP A 127 -5.96 9.60 3.22
N VAL A 128 -6.11 10.78 2.63
CA VAL A 128 -5.74 12.07 3.22
C VAL A 128 -7.01 12.86 3.44
N SER A 129 -7.27 13.30 4.67
CA SER A 129 -8.44 14.13 5.01
C SER A 129 -8.03 15.31 5.86
N VAL A 130 -8.62 16.48 5.63
CA VAL A 130 -8.42 17.66 6.48
C VAL A 130 -9.66 17.87 7.33
N LEU A 131 -9.50 17.77 8.65
CA LEU A 131 -10.61 17.71 9.60
C LEU A 131 -10.47 18.79 10.67
N THR A 132 -11.61 19.20 11.25
CA THR A 132 -11.62 20.01 12.47
C THR A 132 -11.84 19.11 13.68
N ARG A 133 -10.90 19.15 14.64
CA ARG A 133 -10.93 18.41 15.91
C ARG A 133 -10.64 19.38 17.05
N GLU A 134 -11.53 19.49 18.04
CA GLU A 134 -11.34 20.38 19.19
C GLU A 134 -10.95 21.81 18.77
N GLU A 135 -11.66 22.36 17.77
CA GLU A 135 -11.42 23.71 17.21
C GLU A 135 -10.07 23.89 16.48
N ARG A 136 -9.31 22.81 16.28
CA ARG A 136 -8.05 22.79 15.54
C ARG A 136 -8.20 22.06 14.21
N VAL A 137 -7.53 22.57 13.19
CA VAL A 137 -7.42 21.87 11.90
C VAL A 137 -6.32 20.82 12.02
N VAL A 138 -6.60 19.63 11.51
CA VAL A 138 -5.65 18.51 11.46
C VAL A 138 -5.67 17.86 10.09
N VAL A 139 -4.53 17.33 9.66
CA VAL A 139 -4.46 16.39 8.55
C VAL A 139 -4.51 14.99 9.13
N ASP A 140 -5.50 14.20 8.74
CA ASP A 140 -5.65 12.80 9.10
C ASP A 140 -5.20 11.95 7.91
N LEU A 141 -4.26 11.04 8.17
CA LEU A 141 -3.75 10.08 7.20
C LEU A 141 -4.16 8.68 7.64
N LEU A 142 -4.79 7.94 6.75
CA LEU A 142 -5.08 6.52 6.93
C LEU A 142 -4.43 5.74 5.81
N SER A 143 -3.66 4.70 6.12
CA SER A 143 -3.10 3.81 5.11
C SER A 143 -3.47 2.36 5.35
N THR A 144 -3.76 1.65 4.27
CA THR A 144 -4.00 0.20 4.26
C THR A 144 -3.00 -0.47 3.34
N SER A 145 -2.32 -1.50 3.83
CA SER A 145 -1.34 -2.25 3.05
C SER A 145 -1.97 -3.36 2.20
N ARG A 146 -1.22 -3.90 1.25
CA ARG A 146 -1.51 -5.23 0.68
C ARG A 146 -1.43 -6.33 1.74
N CYS A 147 -1.98 -7.50 1.42
CA CYS A 147 -1.90 -8.68 2.29
C CYS A 147 -0.45 -9.17 2.48
N ALA A 148 -0.20 -9.67 3.67
CA ALA A 148 1.06 -10.20 4.16
C ALA A 148 0.82 -11.50 4.95
N GLN A 149 1.91 -12.19 5.24
CA GLN A 149 1.93 -13.27 6.21
C GLN A 149 1.55 -12.72 7.60
N PRO A 150 0.85 -13.50 8.44
CA PRO A 150 0.69 -13.18 9.85
C PRO A 150 2.05 -12.85 10.50
N PRO A 151 2.11 -11.87 11.42
CA PRO A 151 3.34 -11.65 12.18
C PRO A 151 3.73 -12.97 12.84
N ALA A 152 5.03 -13.29 12.82
CA ALA A 152 5.54 -14.40 13.60
C ALA A 152 5.18 -14.10 15.07
N THR A 153 4.29 -14.91 15.64
CA THR A 153 3.78 -14.80 17.03
C THR A 153 4.86 -14.21 17.94
N GLU A 154 4.59 -13.07 18.60
CA GLU A 154 5.35 -12.73 19.81
C GLU A 154 5.13 -13.90 20.77
N ALA A 155 6.18 -14.71 20.99
CA ALA A 155 6.12 -15.79 21.95
C ALA A 155 5.59 -15.22 23.29
N PRO A 156 4.62 -15.89 23.94
CA PRO A 156 4.04 -15.42 25.19
C PRO A 156 5.09 -15.27 26.30
#